data_AF-N1VYX7-F1
#
_entry.id   AF-N1VYX7-F1
#
_cell.length_a   1.000
_cell.length_b   1.000
_cell.length_c   1.000
_cell.angle_alpha   90.00
_cell.angle_beta   90.00
_cell.angle_gamma   90.00
#
_symmetry.space_group_name_H-M   'P 1'
#
loop_
_entity.id
_entity.type
_entity.pdbx_description
1 polymer ?
#
loop_
_entity_poly.entity_id
_entity_poly.type
_entity_poly.pdbx_seq_one_letter_code
_entity_poly.pdbx_strand_id
1 'polypeptide(L)'
;MENTIRIIVGILFLFAGSIQATDVTNQDSTAYTVKVQGEGNLSISTHNIAANGTLYGLCGYTFCSFEIPGHKVNANRDGKLTIRNGKFVQ
;
A
#
# COMPACT_ATOMS: atom_id res chain seq x y z
N MET A 1 -52.66 9.83 -28.64
CA MET A 1 -52.06 10.26 -27.36
C MET A 1 -51.22 9.10 -26.85
N GLU A 2 -49.92 9.17 -27.16
CA GLU A 2 -48.87 8.29 -26.64
C GLU A 2 -48.83 8.34 -25.11
N ASN A 3 -48.55 7.20 -24.46
CA ASN A 3 -47.97 7.20 -23.12
C ASN A 3 -47.16 5.91 -22.93
N THR A 4 -45.97 5.88 -23.52
CA THR A 4 -44.98 4.82 -23.29
C THR A 4 -44.21 5.17 -22.02
N ILE A 5 -44.55 4.50 -20.91
CA ILE A 5 -43.80 4.60 -19.66
C ILE A 5 -42.45 3.90 -19.85
N ARG A 6 -41.37 4.69 -19.93
CA ARG A 6 -39.99 4.21 -19.91
C ARG A 6 -39.51 4.15 -18.46
N ILE A 7 -39.48 2.94 -17.88
CA ILE A 7 -38.81 2.70 -16.60
C ILE A 7 -37.31 2.58 -16.88
N ILE A 8 -36.56 3.65 -16.61
CA ILE A 8 -35.10 3.65 -16.66
C ILE A 8 -34.61 3.01 -15.37
N VAL A 9 -34.20 1.73 -15.46
CA VAL A 9 -33.45 1.04 -14.39
C VAL A 9 -32.02 1.60 -14.41
N GLY A 10 -31.78 2.58 -13.53
CA GLY A 10 -30.45 3.15 -13.32
C GLY A 10 -29.56 2.12 -12.62
N ILE A 11 -28.61 1.56 -13.37
CA ILE A 11 -27.53 0.74 -12.82
C ILE A 11 -26.55 1.69 -12.12
N LEU A 12 -26.64 1.73 -10.78
CA LEU A 12 -25.67 2.40 -9.92
C LEU A 12 -24.45 1.46 -9.76
N PHE A 13 -23.54 1.47 -10.73
CA PHE A 13 -22.21 0.88 -10.55
C PHE A 13 -21.45 1.75 -9.54
N LEU A 14 -21.45 1.30 -8.28
CA LEU A 14 -20.55 1.79 -7.25
C LEU A 14 -19.12 1.55 -7.72
N PHE A 15 -18.45 2.60 -8.18
CA PHE A 15 -17.00 2.64 -8.33
C PHE A 15 -16.38 2.56 -6.92
N ALA A 16 -16.30 1.36 -6.36
CA ALA A 16 -15.42 1.07 -5.25
C ALA A 16 -13.99 1.17 -5.81
N GLY A 17 -13.44 2.39 -5.83
CA GLY A 17 -12.02 2.58 -6.11
C GLY A 17 -11.23 1.75 -5.10
N SER A 18 -10.44 0.80 -5.59
CA SER A 18 -9.52 0.04 -4.75
C SER A 18 -8.65 1.03 -3.99
N ILE A 19 -8.70 0.99 -2.65
CA ILE A 19 -7.75 1.72 -1.81
C ILE A 19 -6.39 1.05 -2.04
N GLN A 20 -5.57 1.64 -2.91
CA GLN A 20 -4.24 1.15 -3.23
C GLN A 20 -3.26 1.65 -2.17
N ALA A 21 -2.49 0.72 -1.61
CA ALA A 21 -1.45 1.02 -0.64
C ALA A 21 -0.28 0.03 -0.78
N THR A 22 0.94 0.50 -0.51
CA THR A 22 2.17 -0.27 -0.79
C THR A 22 2.27 -1.51 0.09
N ASP A 23 2.51 -2.66 -0.53
CA ASP A 23 2.80 -3.91 0.18
C ASP A 23 4.32 -4.08 0.38
N VAL A 24 4.71 -4.68 1.51
CA VAL A 24 6.10 -5.04 1.81
C VAL A 24 6.19 -6.54 2.06
N THR A 25 6.95 -7.25 1.22
CA THR A 25 7.25 -8.67 1.39
C THR A 25 8.67 -8.84 1.91
N ASN A 26 8.87 -9.63 2.95
CA ASN A 26 10.19 -10.02 3.41
C ASN A 26 10.56 -11.37 2.81
N GLN A 27 11.66 -11.47 2.07
CA GLN A 27 12.16 -12.74 1.53
C GLN A 27 13.43 -13.22 2.26
N ASP A 28 13.87 -12.49 3.28
CA ASP A 28 14.97 -12.90 4.12
C ASP A 28 14.47 -13.79 5.28
N SER A 29 15.38 -14.61 5.81
CA SER A 29 15.15 -15.46 6.99
C SER A 29 15.22 -14.70 8.33
N THR A 30 15.25 -13.37 8.30
CA THR A 30 15.37 -12.49 9.47
C THR A 30 14.17 -11.57 9.55
N ALA A 31 13.71 -11.23 10.76
CA ALA A 31 12.63 -10.26 10.96
C ALA A 31 13.16 -8.81 10.89
N TYR A 32 12.31 -7.89 10.45
CA TYR A 32 12.64 -6.47 10.37
C TYR A 32 11.56 -5.60 11.00
N THR A 33 12.01 -4.46 11.54
CA THR A 33 11.13 -3.35 11.87
C THR A 33 11.10 -2.39 10.70
N VAL A 34 9.95 -2.29 10.06
CA VAL A 34 9.67 -1.39 8.94
C VAL A 34 9.04 -0.11 9.48
N LYS A 35 9.70 1.02 9.27
CA LYS A 35 9.14 2.34 9.55
C LYS A 35 8.57 2.92 8.26
N VAL A 36 7.39 3.53 8.36
CA VAL A 36 6.67 4.13 7.24
C VAL A 36 6.32 5.55 7.59
N GLN A 37 6.63 6.48 6.70
CA GLN A 37 6.31 7.89 6.84
C GLN A 37 5.65 8.39 5.56
N GLY A 38 4.42 8.89 5.67
CA GLY A 38 3.72 9.53 4.56
C GLY A 38 4.30 10.89 4.21
N GLU A 39 4.21 11.28 2.95
CA GLU A 39 4.57 12.62 2.48
C GLU A 39 3.88 13.72 3.31
N GLY A 40 4.65 14.71 3.76
CA GLY A 40 4.14 15.84 4.55
C GLY A 40 3.69 15.47 5.97
N ASN A 41 3.80 14.20 6.37
CA ASN A 41 3.45 13.75 7.72
C ASN A 41 4.69 13.70 8.62
N LEU A 42 4.58 14.23 9.84
CA LEU A 42 5.62 14.16 10.86
C LEU A 42 5.58 12.83 11.64
N SER A 43 4.46 12.12 11.60
CA SER A 43 4.30 10.84 12.29
C SER A 43 4.90 9.68 11.49
N ILE A 44 5.60 8.81 12.21
CA ILE A 44 6.19 7.58 11.68
C ILE A 44 5.40 6.40 12.24
N SER A 45 4.85 5.58 11.35
CA SER A 45 4.25 4.29 11.69
C SER A 45 5.32 3.21 11.72
N THR A 46 5.26 2.29 12.68
CA THR A 46 6.26 1.24 12.84
C THR A 46 5.57 -0.13 12.83
N HIS A 47 6.08 -1.04 12.00
CA HIS A 47 5.51 -2.37 11.80
C HIS A 47 6.62 -3.42 11.86
N ASN A 48 6.37 -4.54 12.53
CA ASN A 48 7.30 -5.67 12.52
C ASN A 48 6.86 -6.67 11.45
N ILE A 49 7.78 -7.03 10.55
CA ILE A 49 7.59 -8.08 9.56
C ILE A 49 8.46 -9.28 9.94
N ALA A 50 7.84 -10.44 10.11
CA ALA A 50 8.56 -11.68 10.40
C ALA A 50 9.42 -12.11 9.19
N ALA A 51 10.35 -13.03 9.44
CA ALA A 51 11.06 -13.75 8.38
C ALA A 51 10.05 -14.37 7.39
N ASN A 52 10.28 -14.22 6.09
CA ASN A 52 9.36 -14.69 5.03
C ASN A 52 7.92 -14.15 5.13
N GLY A 53 7.71 -13.04 5.85
CA GLY A 53 6.39 -12.44 6.09
C GLY A 53 5.96 -11.44 5.02
N THR A 54 4.73 -10.94 5.15
CA THR A 54 4.21 -9.87 4.29
C THR A 54 3.37 -8.88 5.12
N LEU A 55 3.58 -7.60 4.88
CA LEU A 55 2.75 -6.51 5.37
C LEU A 55 1.98 -5.91 4.20
N TYR A 56 0.67 -5.73 4.37
CA TYR A 56 -0.21 -5.25 3.32
C TYR A 56 -0.64 -3.81 3.58
N GLY A 57 -0.71 -3.03 2.51
CA GLY A 57 -1.35 -1.72 2.51
C GLY A 57 -0.75 -0.69 3.47
N LEU A 58 0.57 -0.51 3.46
CA LEU A 58 1.27 0.34 4.42
C LEU A 58 1.29 1.84 4.06
N CYS A 59 1.00 2.23 2.82
CA CYS A 59 1.03 3.63 2.39
C CYS A 59 -0.28 4.10 1.74
N GLY A 60 -1.07 4.88 2.46
CA GLY A 60 -2.30 5.52 1.94
C GLY A 60 -2.08 6.88 1.26
N TYR A 61 -0.86 7.40 1.26
CA TYR A 61 -0.49 8.71 0.67
C TYR A 61 0.08 8.52 -0.74
N THR A 62 0.13 9.58 -1.55
CA THR A 62 0.73 9.52 -2.90
C THR A 62 2.13 8.90 -2.88
N PHE A 63 2.95 9.28 -1.89
CA PHE A 63 4.26 8.70 -1.63
C PHE A 63 4.46 8.45 -0.14
N CYS A 64 5.17 7.37 0.19
CA CYS A 64 5.69 7.12 1.53
C CYS A 64 7.16 6.74 1.48
N SER A 65 7.87 7.11 2.53
CA SER A 65 9.20 6.63 2.82
C SER A 65 9.11 5.36 3.66
N PHE A 66 9.88 4.35 3.27
CA PHE A 66 10.05 3.07 3.97
C PHE A 66 11.48 2.94 4.46
N GLU A 67 11.66 2.56 5.72
CA GLU A 67 12.96 2.39 6.34
C GLU A 67 13.03 1.05 7.09
N ILE A 68 14.13 0.33 6.87
CA ILE A 68 14.61 -0.79 7.70
C ILE A 68 16.03 -0.45 8.15
N PRO A 69 16.63 -1.18 9.11
CA PRO A 69 18.00 -0.92 9.55
C PRO A 69 18.97 -0.84 8.36
N GLY A 70 19.60 0.32 8.19
CA GLY A 70 20.63 0.56 7.16
C GLY A 70 20.11 0.83 5.75
N HIS A 71 18.80 0.85 5.50
CA HIS A 71 18.25 1.12 4.16
C HIS A 71 16.92 1.86 4.18
N LYS A 72 16.78 2.86 3.30
CA LYS A 72 15.59 3.69 3.15
C LYS A 72 15.24 3.85 1.68
N VAL A 73 13.96 3.77 1.33
CA VAL A 73 13.45 3.93 -0.04
C VAL A 73 12.12 4.66 -0.03
N ASN A 74 11.81 5.37 -1.10
CA ASN A 74 10.48 5.94 -1.31
C ASN A 74 9.69 5.06 -2.28
N ALA A 75 8.43 4.81 -1.97
CA ALA A 75 7.50 4.12 -2.85
C ALA A 75 6.19 4.92 -2.95
N ASN A 76 5.56 4.82 -4.11
CA ASN A 76 4.20 5.30 -4.32
C ASN A 76 3.19 4.32 -3.71
N ARG A 77 1.95 4.78 -3.49
CA ARG A 77 0.86 3.94 -2.95
C ARG A 77 0.59 2.66 -3.74
N ASP A 78 0.99 2.62 -5.01
CA ASP A 78 0.78 1.47 -5.91
C ASP A 78 2.00 0.53 -5.95
N GLY A 79 3.04 0.85 -5.20
CA GLY A 79 4.31 0.12 -5.21
C GLY A 79 4.23 -1.22 -4.50
N LYS A 80 5.14 -2.11 -4.86
CA LYS A 80 5.46 -3.31 -4.08
C LYS A 80 6.93 -3.25 -3.71
N LEU A 81 7.23 -3.49 -2.44
CA LEU A 81 8.59 -3.56 -1.94
C LEU A 81 8.89 -4.98 -1.48
N THR A 82 10.06 -5.47 -1.84
CA THR A 82 10.57 -6.75 -1.33
C THR A 82 11.84 -6.47 -0.51
N ILE A 83 11.98 -7.09 0.65
CA ILE A 83 13.24 -7.09 1.41
C ILE A 83 14.05 -8.30 0.96
N ARG A 84 15.26 -8.05 0.43
CA ARG A 84 16.26 -9.07 0.08
C ARG A 84 17.64 -8.62 0.53
N ASN A 85 18.36 -9.48 1.24
CA ASN A 85 19.69 -9.21 1.77
C ASN A 85 19.74 -7.88 2.57
N GLY A 86 18.73 -7.63 3.41
CA GLY A 86 18.63 -6.44 4.25
C GLY A 86 18.40 -5.12 3.49
N LYS A 87 17.91 -5.17 2.25
CA LYS A 87 17.60 -3.98 1.45
C LYS A 87 16.22 -4.09 0.82
N PHE A 88 15.59 -2.94 0.59
CA PHE A 88 14.40 -2.88 -0.24
C PHE A 88 14.77 -2.98 -1.72
N VAL A 89 14.05 -3.82 -2.45
CA VAL A 89 14.09 -3.95 -3.92
C VAL A 89 12.65 -3.83 -4.45
N GLN A 90 12.50 -3.22 -5.62
CA GLN A 90 11.22 -3.06 -6.34
C GLN A 90 11.10 -4.13 -7.43
#